data_AF-A0A926KLQ1-F1
#
_entry.id   AF-A0A926KLQ1-F1
#
_cell.length_a   1.000
_cell.length_b   1.000
_cell.length_c   1.000
_cell.angle_alpha   90.00
_cell.angle_beta   90.00
_cell.angle_gamma   90.00
#
_symmetry.space_group_name_H-M   'P 1'
#
loop_
_entity.id
_entity.type
_entity.pdbx_description
1 polymer ?
#
loop_
_entity_poly.entity_id
_entity_poly.type
_entity_poly.pdbx_seq_one_letter_code
_entity_poly.pdbx_strand_id
1 'polypeptide(L)'
;MDEARLRQFYALSDPVRLALVETLRLAGGPMTSAVLTRAVPDAGGGLSFQLETLEDAGLVERGSGRGRATQWTAKEIPLSWDEDDERDPQGAIAIRSFERELTERREVRFRRWLSEKRTTAWDPQWSHIDDSYEWVLELTPGQVADLHADLAAVVARHREASSEEKSSTTSSAERVFVALTTCPVRISQ
;
A
#
# COMPACT_ATOMS: atom_id res chain seq x y z
N MET A 1 21.57 0.23 1.53
CA MET A 1 20.57 -0.65 0.92
C MET A 1 21.22 -1.75 0.08
N ASP A 2 20.75 -3.00 0.18
CA ASP A 2 21.20 -4.09 -0.71
C ASP A 2 20.55 -4.03 -2.11
N GLU A 3 21.08 -4.81 -3.05
CA GLU A 3 20.62 -4.78 -4.45
C GLU A 3 19.16 -5.25 -4.61
N ALA A 4 18.70 -6.19 -3.77
CA ALA A 4 17.34 -6.71 -3.84
C ALA A 4 16.32 -5.65 -3.39
N ARG A 5 16.57 -4.98 -2.26
CA ARG A 5 15.78 -3.84 -1.78
C ARG A 5 15.80 -2.70 -2.79
N LEU A 6 16.95 -2.38 -3.37
CA LEU A 6 17.05 -1.33 -4.40
C LEU A 6 16.15 -1.65 -5.60
N ARG A 7 16.13 -2.89 -6.09
CA ARG A 7 15.21 -3.32 -7.15
C ARG A 7 13.74 -3.20 -6.74
N GLN A 8 13.40 -3.51 -5.49
CA GLN A 8 12.02 -3.34 -4.98
C GLN A 8 11.58 -1.87 -5.03
N PHE A 9 12.40 -0.95 -4.52
CA PHE A 9 12.06 0.49 -4.54
C PHE A 9 11.96 1.03 -5.97
N TYR A 10 12.85 0.63 -6.89
CA TYR A 10 12.73 1.01 -8.29
C TYR A 10 11.49 0.44 -8.97
N ALA A 11 11.14 -0.82 -8.66
CA ALA A 11 9.91 -1.41 -9.18
C ALA A 11 8.67 -0.67 -8.67
N LEU A 12 8.64 -0.26 -7.40
CA LEU A 12 7.51 0.45 -6.81
C LEU A 12 7.48 1.96 -7.10
N SER A 13 8.56 2.52 -7.64
CA SER A 13 8.64 3.92 -8.10
C SER A 13 7.87 4.19 -9.40
N ASP A 14 7.14 3.20 -9.91
CA ASP A 14 6.27 3.33 -11.08
C ASP A 14 4.81 3.25 -10.62
N PRO A 15 3.97 4.21 -11.01
CA PRO A 15 2.62 4.33 -10.49
C PRO A 15 1.74 3.14 -10.88
N VAL A 16 1.97 2.50 -12.03
CA VAL A 16 1.20 1.33 -12.49
C VAL A 16 1.60 0.10 -11.68
N ARG A 17 2.90 -0.13 -11.49
CA ARG A 17 3.41 -1.26 -10.69
C ARG A 17 2.99 -1.16 -9.24
N LEU A 18 3.06 0.04 -8.65
CA LEU A 18 2.56 0.27 -7.30
C LEU A 18 1.07 -0.08 -7.17
N ALA A 19 0.23 0.37 -8.13
CA ALA A 19 -1.19 0.00 -8.15
C ALA A 19 -1.44 -1.50 -8.23
N LEU A 20 -0.67 -2.22 -9.05
CA LEU A 20 -0.81 -3.67 -9.20
C LEU A 20 -0.50 -4.39 -7.88
N VAL A 21 0.61 -4.06 -7.23
CA VAL A 21 0.99 -4.65 -5.93
C VAL A 21 -0.08 -4.36 -4.88
N GLU A 22 -0.56 -3.13 -4.80
CA GLU A 22 -1.60 -2.74 -3.85
C GLU A 22 -2.93 -3.45 -4.12
N THR A 23 -3.31 -3.60 -5.39
CA THR A 23 -4.53 -4.31 -5.80
C THR A 23 -4.47 -5.77 -5.36
N LEU A 24 -3.32 -6.43 -5.57
CA LEU A 24 -3.08 -7.80 -5.14
C LEU A 24 -3.09 -7.94 -3.62
N ARG A 25 -2.47 -7.00 -2.89
CA ARG A 25 -2.49 -6.96 -1.42
C ARG A 25 -3.89 -6.78 -0.87
N LEU A 26 -4.67 -5.86 -1.45
CA LEU A 26 -6.06 -5.65 -1.08
C LEU A 26 -6.87 -6.93 -1.33
N ALA A 27 -6.73 -7.57 -2.49
CA ALA A 27 -7.44 -8.81 -2.78
C ALA A 27 -7.22 -9.89 -1.71
N GLY A 28 -6.02 -9.95 -1.09
CA GLY A 28 -5.70 -10.90 -0.03
C GLY A 28 -5.63 -12.35 -0.54
N GLY A 29 -5.44 -12.52 -1.85
CA GLY A 29 -5.42 -13.82 -2.52
C GLY A 29 -5.12 -13.68 -4.02
N PRO A 30 -4.96 -14.82 -4.73
CA PRO A 30 -4.51 -14.84 -6.12
C PRO A 30 -5.52 -14.19 -7.08
N MET A 31 -5.04 -13.33 -7.98
CA MET A 31 -5.84 -12.72 -9.05
C MET A 31 -5.31 -13.14 -10.43
N THR A 32 -6.21 -13.34 -11.40
CA THR A 32 -5.79 -13.62 -12.79
C THR A 32 -5.40 -12.34 -13.52
N SER A 33 -4.52 -12.43 -14.52
CA SER A 33 -4.15 -11.28 -15.35
C SER A 33 -5.37 -10.57 -15.95
N ALA A 34 -6.41 -11.32 -16.34
CA ALA A 34 -7.65 -10.75 -16.88
C ALA A 34 -8.41 -9.89 -15.86
N VAL A 35 -8.36 -10.25 -14.57
CA VAL A 35 -8.95 -9.42 -13.50
C VAL A 35 -8.08 -8.19 -13.26
N LEU A 36 -6.75 -8.36 -13.22
CA LEU A 36 -5.81 -7.26 -13.04
C LEU A 36 -5.90 -6.20 -14.14
N THR A 37 -6.09 -6.59 -15.41
CA THR A 37 -6.33 -5.64 -16.52
C THR A 37 -7.55 -4.76 -16.28
N ARG A 38 -8.61 -5.30 -15.67
CA ARG A 38 -9.83 -4.52 -15.37
C ARG A 38 -9.66 -3.66 -14.13
N ALA A 39 -8.95 -4.16 -13.11
CA ALA A 39 -8.73 -3.45 -11.86
C ALA A 39 -7.73 -2.30 -12.00
N VAL A 40 -6.73 -2.45 -12.89
CA VAL A 40 -5.70 -1.45 -13.18
C VAL A 40 -5.67 -1.20 -14.71
N PRO A 41 -6.61 -0.42 -15.26
CA PRO A 41 -6.70 -0.17 -16.70
C PRO A 41 -5.42 0.45 -17.30
N ASP A 42 -4.72 1.27 -16.51
CA ASP A 42 -3.48 1.95 -16.92
C ASP A 42 -2.33 0.97 -17.21
N ALA A 43 -2.39 -0.27 -16.70
CA ALA A 43 -1.43 -1.31 -17.07
C ALA A 43 -1.55 -1.71 -18.55
N GLY A 44 -2.75 -1.57 -19.12
CA GLY A 44 -3.02 -1.76 -20.55
C GLY A 44 -2.39 -3.02 -21.15
N GLY A 45 -1.86 -2.88 -22.36
CA GLY A 45 -1.12 -3.94 -23.06
C GLY A 45 0.24 -4.28 -22.44
N GLY A 46 0.72 -3.49 -21.48
CA GLY A 46 2.01 -3.70 -20.80
C GLY A 46 1.92 -4.59 -19.56
N LEU A 47 0.74 -5.08 -19.18
CA LEU A 47 0.52 -5.80 -17.92
C LEU A 47 1.53 -6.94 -17.67
N SER A 48 1.81 -7.77 -18.68
CA SER A 48 2.74 -8.90 -18.53
C SER A 48 4.15 -8.42 -18.15
N PHE A 49 4.65 -7.39 -18.84
CA PHE A 49 5.98 -6.81 -18.56
C PHE A 49 6.03 -6.21 -17.15
N GLN A 50 4.97 -5.51 -16.73
CA GLN A 50 4.89 -4.93 -15.39
C GLN A 50 4.89 -6.02 -14.30
N LEU A 51 4.15 -7.12 -14.50
CA LEU A 51 4.10 -8.23 -13.55
C LEU A 51 5.39 -9.05 -13.52
N GLU A 52 6.07 -9.22 -14.65
CA GLU A 52 7.41 -9.83 -14.70
C GLU A 52 8.43 -8.96 -13.98
N THR A 53 8.42 -7.65 -14.19
CA THR A 53 9.28 -6.70 -13.46
C THR A 53 9.05 -6.79 -11.95
N LEU A 54 7.78 -6.90 -11.53
CA LEU A 54 7.42 -7.06 -10.11
C LEU A 54 7.86 -8.42 -9.55
N GLU A 55 7.78 -9.48 -10.35
CA GLU A 55 8.21 -10.83 -9.97
C GLU A 55 9.74 -10.90 -9.80
N ASP A 56 10.49 -10.30 -10.73
CA ASP A 56 11.95 -10.18 -10.68
C ASP A 56 12.42 -9.36 -9.47
N ALA A 57 11.64 -8.34 -9.08
CA ALA A 57 11.85 -7.57 -7.84
C ALA A 57 11.39 -8.33 -6.58
N GLY A 58 10.78 -9.51 -6.73
CA GLY A 58 10.28 -10.33 -5.62
C GLY A 58 9.05 -9.76 -4.93
N LEU A 59 8.30 -8.86 -5.56
CA LEU A 59 7.13 -8.20 -4.97
C LEU A 59 5.82 -8.98 -5.21
N VAL A 60 5.79 -9.78 -6.27
CA VAL A 60 4.68 -10.68 -6.60
C VAL A 60 5.21 -12.07 -6.90
N GLU A 61 4.30 -13.04 -6.93
CA GLU A 61 4.60 -14.41 -7.35
C GLU A 61 3.58 -14.89 -8.38
N ARG A 62 4.07 -15.61 -9.38
CA ARG A 62 3.26 -16.28 -10.37
C ARG A 62 2.82 -17.66 -9.86
N GLY A 63 1.51 -17.90 -9.91
CA GLY A 63 0.87 -19.17 -9.58
C GLY A 63 0.10 -19.77 -10.75
N SER A 64 -0.27 -21.04 -10.61
CA SER A 64 -1.15 -21.75 -11.56
C SER A 64 -2.61 -21.67 -11.10
N GLY A 65 -3.47 -21.08 -11.94
CA GLY A 65 -4.92 -21.07 -11.72
C GLY A 65 -5.63 -22.27 -12.35
N ARG A 66 -6.96 -22.28 -12.32
CA ARG A 66 -7.75 -23.28 -13.06
C ARG A 66 -7.50 -23.16 -14.57
N GLY A 67 -7.10 -24.26 -15.21
CA GLY A 67 -6.82 -24.30 -16.65
C GLY A 67 -5.47 -23.68 -17.01
N ARG A 68 -5.44 -22.80 -18.03
CA ARG A 68 -4.23 -22.07 -18.49
C ARG A 68 -4.10 -20.66 -17.90
N ALA A 69 -4.96 -20.28 -16.95
CA ALA A 69 -4.97 -18.93 -16.41
C ALA A 69 -3.82 -18.72 -15.42
N THR A 70 -2.92 -17.79 -15.73
CA THR A 70 -1.88 -17.34 -14.80
C THR A 70 -2.52 -16.54 -13.67
N GLN A 71 -2.18 -16.91 -12.43
CA GLN A 71 -2.57 -16.19 -11.23
C GLN A 71 -1.37 -15.48 -10.62
N TRP A 72 -1.64 -14.38 -9.93
CA TRP A 72 -0.63 -13.54 -9.31
C TRP A 72 -1.04 -13.25 -7.87
N THR A 73 -0.08 -13.30 -6.97
CA THR A 73 -0.26 -12.96 -5.55
C THR A 73 0.82 -11.95 -5.17
N ALA A 74 0.48 -10.94 -4.36
CA ALA A 74 1.49 -10.05 -3.79
C ALA A 74 2.16 -10.73 -2.60
N LYS A 75 3.49 -10.60 -2.50
CA LYS A 75 4.22 -11.03 -1.31
C LYS A 75 4.02 -10.01 -0.19
N GLU A 76 3.85 -10.51 1.03
CA GLU A 76 3.80 -9.67 2.24
C GLU A 76 5.23 -9.24 2.61
N ILE A 77 5.69 -8.18 1.97
CA ILE A 77 7.00 -7.57 2.25
C ILE A 77 6.74 -6.22 2.93
N PRO A 78 7.19 -6.04 4.19
CA PRO A 78 7.17 -4.74 4.84
C PRO A 78 8.02 -3.74 4.05
N LEU A 79 7.41 -2.64 3.65
CA LEU A 79 8.12 -1.52 3.02
C LEU A 79 8.46 -0.52 4.12
N SER A 80 9.71 -0.56 4.56
CA SER A 80 10.31 0.39 5.51
C SER A 80 11.72 0.71 5.04
N TRP A 81 12.21 1.91 5.33
CA TRP A 81 13.56 2.38 5.03
C TRP A 81 14.03 3.29 6.16
N ASP A 82 15.34 3.41 6.30
CA ASP A 82 15.99 4.23 7.32
C ASP A 82 17.09 5.10 6.71
N GLU A 83 17.78 5.86 7.56
CA GLU A 83 18.89 6.72 7.15
C GLU A 83 20.05 5.94 6.51
N ASP A 84 20.25 4.67 6.88
CA ASP A 84 21.33 3.84 6.32
C ASP A 84 21.03 3.45 4.87
N ASP A 85 19.76 3.27 4.51
CA ASP A 85 19.35 3.04 3.11
C ASP A 85 19.55 4.26 2.21
N GLU A 86 19.48 5.47 2.77
CA GLU A 86 19.66 6.72 2.05
C GLU A 86 21.13 7.15 1.89
N ARG A 87 22.08 6.48 2.56
CA ARG A 87 23.51 6.77 2.41
C ARG A 87 24.04 6.48 1.00
N ASP A 88 23.45 5.51 0.31
CA ASP A 88 23.77 5.23 -1.09
C ASP A 88 22.97 6.16 -2.02
N PRO A 89 23.61 6.92 -2.93
CA PRO A 89 22.92 7.81 -3.84
C PRO A 89 21.82 7.14 -4.68
N GLN A 90 22.03 5.89 -5.11
CA GLN A 90 21.00 5.17 -5.88
C GLN A 90 19.81 4.83 -4.99
N GLY A 91 20.08 4.35 -3.78
CA GLY A 91 19.05 4.11 -2.78
C GLY A 91 18.22 5.33 -2.44
N ALA A 92 18.86 6.46 -2.18
CA ALA A 92 18.17 7.72 -1.89
C ALA A 92 17.27 8.19 -3.05
N ILE A 93 17.69 7.99 -4.31
CA ILE A 93 16.87 8.33 -5.48
C ILE A 93 15.65 7.40 -5.59
N ALA A 94 15.84 6.11 -5.35
CA ALA A 94 14.77 5.12 -5.42
C ALA A 94 13.72 5.35 -4.32
N ILE A 95 14.16 5.59 -3.09
CA ILE A 95 13.30 5.91 -1.94
C ILE A 95 12.48 7.17 -2.22
N ARG A 96 13.12 8.29 -2.60
CA ARG A 96 12.40 9.55 -2.88
C ARG A 96 11.39 9.41 -4.03
N SER A 97 11.71 8.60 -5.03
CA SER A 97 10.79 8.35 -6.14
C SER A 97 9.59 7.54 -5.67
N PHE A 98 9.83 6.49 -4.89
CA PHE A 98 8.77 5.70 -4.28
C PHE A 98 7.89 6.51 -3.32
N GLU A 99 8.47 7.37 -2.49
CA GLU A 99 7.73 8.25 -1.55
C GLU A 99 6.76 9.18 -2.27
N ARG A 100 7.19 9.76 -3.39
CA ARG A 100 6.33 10.60 -4.24
C ARG A 100 5.14 9.79 -4.75
N GLU A 101 5.39 8.63 -5.37
CA GLU A 101 4.31 7.81 -5.92
C GLU A 101 3.37 7.30 -4.83
N LEU A 102 3.90 6.94 -3.66
CA LEU A 102 3.10 6.50 -2.52
C LEU A 102 2.19 7.64 -2.01
N THR A 103 2.70 8.88 -2.00
CA THR A 103 1.95 10.07 -1.60
C THR A 103 0.83 10.37 -2.59
N GLU A 104 1.14 10.40 -3.89
CA GLU A 104 0.13 10.61 -4.94
C GLU A 104 -0.96 9.52 -4.90
N ARG A 105 -0.58 8.26 -4.66
CA ARG A 105 -1.54 7.15 -4.52
C ARG A 105 -2.44 7.29 -3.30
N ARG A 106 -1.91 7.71 -2.16
CA ARG A 106 -2.70 8.02 -0.95
C ARG A 106 -3.75 9.08 -1.26
N GLU A 107 -3.35 10.16 -1.94
CA GLU A 107 -4.25 11.25 -2.32
C GLU A 107 -5.36 10.79 -3.27
N VAL A 108 -5.03 10.03 -4.31
CA VAL A 108 -6.03 9.49 -5.27
C VAL A 108 -7.07 8.63 -4.56
N ARG A 109 -6.66 7.75 -3.63
CA ARG A 109 -7.58 6.93 -2.84
C ARG A 109 -8.50 7.78 -1.97
N PHE A 110 -7.91 8.73 -1.25
CA PHE A 110 -8.67 9.57 -0.35
C PHE A 110 -9.67 10.44 -1.12
N ARG A 111 -9.27 11.04 -2.24
CA ARG A 111 -10.19 11.76 -3.14
C ARG A 111 -11.32 10.87 -3.65
N ARG A 112 -11.01 9.63 -4.04
CA ARG A 112 -12.03 8.65 -4.46
C ARG A 112 -13.02 8.36 -3.34
N TRP A 113 -12.54 8.03 -2.14
CA TRP A 113 -13.37 7.84 -0.95
C TRP A 113 -14.29 9.04 -0.69
N LEU A 114 -13.74 10.26 -0.66
CA LEU A 114 -14.52 11.48 -0.45
C LEU A 114 -15.62 11.69 -1.50
N SER A 115 -15.37 11.27 -2.75
CA SER A 115 -16.35 11.34 -3.84
C SER A 115 -17.45 10.29 -3.72
N GLU A 116 -17.15 9.09 -3.20
CA GLU A 116 -18.06 7.96 -3.14
C GLU A 116 -18.84 7.88 -1.83
N LYS A 117 -18.28 8.36 -0.70
CA LYS A 117 -18.84 8.15 0.66
C LYS A 117 -20.24 8.73 0.88
N ARG A 118 -20.65 9.72 0.09
CA ARG A 118 -22.00 10.32 0.14
C ARG A 118 -22.94 9.80 -0.94
N THR A 119 -22.53 8.78 -1.68
CA THR A 119 -23.32 8.11 -2.72
C THR A 119 -23.86 6.79 -2.18
N THR A 120 -24.62 6.05 -3.01
CA THR A 120 -25.11 4.71 -2.68
C THR A 120 -24.07 3.61 -2.92
N ALA A 121 -22.81 3.95 -3.20
CA ALA A 121 -21.74 2.98 -3.47
C ALA A 121 -21.31 2.19 -2.22
N TRP A 122 -21.63 2.70 -1.03
CA TRP A 122 -21.27 2.11 0.26
C TRP A 122 -22.53 1.89 1.11
N ASP A 123 -22.53 0.84 1.93
CA ASP A 123 -23.57 0.64 2.94
C ASP A 123 -23.56 1.82 3.94
N PRO A 124 -24.73 2.35 4.35
CA PRO A 124 -24.83 3.44 5.31
C PRO A 124 -24.02 3.27 6.60
N GLN A 125 -23.77 2.04 7.04
CA GLN A 125 -22.94 1.78 8.21
C GLN A 125 -21.47 2.17 8.00
N TRP A 126 -20.98 2.17 6.75
CA TRP A 126 -19.61 2.52 6.38
C TRP A 126 -19.47 3.98 5.93
N SER A 127 -20.53 4.63 5.43
CA SER A 127 -20.47 6.02 4.92
C SER A 127 -20.11 7.07 5.98
N HIS A 128 -20.16 6.70 7.26
CA HIS A 128 -19.87 7.56 8.40
C HIS A 128 -18.59 7.16 9.17
N ILE A 129 -17.93 6.06 8.79
CA ILE A 129 -16.71 5.58 9.44
C ILE A 129 -15.51 6.23 8.74
N ASP A 130 -15.44 7.56 8.82
CA ASP A 130 -14.26 8.30 8.41
C ASP A 130 -13.97 9.45 9.37
N ASP A 131 -13.03 9.21 10.29
CA ASP A 131 -12.47 10.24 11.13
C ASP A 131 -11.09 10.64 10.57
N SER A 132 -10.94 11.92 10.26
CA SER A 132 -9.65 12.51 9.89
C SER A 132 -9.19 13.39 11.04
N TYR A 133 -8.13 12.96 11.71
CA TYR A 133 -7.53 13.73 12.79
C TYR A 133 -6.22 14.34 12.33
N GLU A 134 -6.07 15.64 12.57
CA GLU A 134 -4.81 16.35 12.42
C GLU A 134 -4.36 16.80 13.81
N TRP A 135 -3.19 16.32 14.23
CA TRP A 135 -2.57 16.72 15.48
C TRP A 135 -1.29 17.49 15.19
N VAL A 136 -1.12 18.62 15.87
CA VAL A 136 0.15 19.34 15.92
C VAL A 136 0.72 19.13 17.32
N LEU A 137 1.84 18.43 17.41
CA LEU A 137 2.49 18.06 18.66
C LEU A 137 3.92 18.62 18.69
N GLU A 138 4.33 19.15 19.84
CA GLU A 138 5.72 19.53 20.09
C GLU A 138 6.46 18.30 20.66
N LEU A 139 7.24 17.64 19.81
CA LEU A 139 7.94 16.39 20.14
C LEU A 139 9.43 16.50 19.82
N THR A 140 10.26 15.92 20.66
CA THR A 140 11.67 15.62 20.34
C THR A 140 11.75 14.45 19.34
N PRO A 141 12.87 14.26 18.61
CA PRO A 141 13.02 13.14 17.69
C PRO A 141 12.77 11.76 18.33
N GLY A 142 13.22 11.56 19.57
CA GLY A 142 12.96 10.33 20.32
C GLY A 142 11.47 10.10 20.56
N GLN A 143 10.73 11.15 20.95
CA GLN A 143 9.29 11.07 21.15
C GLN A 143 8.51 10.85 19.84
N VAL A 144 9.02 11.31 18.70
CA VAL A 144 8.43 10.98 17.39
C VAL A 144 8.60 9.49 17.08
N ALA A 145 9.78 8.92 17.36
CA ALA A 145 10.01 7.49 17.21
C ALA A 145 9.11 6.65 18.13
N ASP A 146 8.95 7.06 19.39
CA ASP A 146 8.03 6.41 20.34
C ASP A 146 6.58 6.45 19.82
N LEU A 147 6.12 7.61 19.34
CA LEU A 147 4.80 7.77 18.73
C LEU A 147 4.61 6.84 17.51
N HIS A 148 5.63 6.68 16.67
CA HIS A 148 5.59 5.75 15.54
C HIS A 148 5.44 4.31 15.99
N ALA A 149 6.20 3.89 17.01
CA ALA A 149 6.14 2.54 17.56
C ALA A 149 4.76 2.24 18.16
N ASP A 150 4.21 3.17 18.93
CA ASP A 150 2.89 3.04 19.55
C ASP A 150 1.77 2.90 18.50
N LEU A 151 1.81 3.73 17.46
CA LEU A 151 0.82 3.68 16.38
C LEU A 151 0.96 2.39 15.54
N ALA A 152 2.18 1.95 15.26
CA ALA A 152 2.42 0.68 14.58
C ALA A 152 1.88 -0.50 15.41
N ALA A 153 2.07 -0.49 16.73
CA ALA A 153 1.55 -1.50 17.63
C ALA A 153 0.02 -1.50 17.67
N VAL A 154 -0.65 -0.34 17.61
CA VAL A 154 -2.11 -0.24 17.50
C VAL A 154 -2.60 -0.94 16.23
N VAL A 155 -2.01 -0.62 15.08
CA VAL A 155 -2.40 -1.23 13.79
C VAL A 155 -2.15 -2.74 13.79
N ALA A 156 -1.01 -3.20 14.34
CA ALA A 156 -0.69 -4.63 14.43
C ALA A 156 -1.76 -5.42 15.20
N ARG A 157 -2.20 -4.92 16.37
CA ARG A 157 -3.28 -5.56 17.16
C ARG A 157 -4.57 -5.73 16.37
N HIS A 158 -4.97 -4.70 15.60
CA HIS A 158 -6.18 -4.78 14.77
C HIS A 158 -6.02 -5.71 13.56
N ARG A 159 -4.80 -5.84 13.02
CA ARG A 159 -4.50 -6.78 11.93
C ARG A 159 -4.60 -8.24 12.38
N GLU A 160 -4.11 -8.53 13.58
CA GLU A 160 -4.21 -9.85 14.20
C GLU A 160 -5.69 -10.23 14.42
N ALA A 161 -6.46 -9.36 15.07
CA ALA A 161 -7.89 -9.56 15.28
C ALA A 161 -8.68 -9.73 13.97
N SER A 162 -8.36 -8.96 12.92
CA SER A 162 -9.00 -9.11 11.60
C SER A 162 -8.70 -10.46 10.94
N SER A 163 -7.49 -10.99 11.15
CA SER A 163 -7.10 -12.30 10.61
C SER A 163 -7.87 -13.43 11.29
N GLU A 164 -8.14 -13.31 12.58
CA GLU A 164 -8.96 -14.24 13.36
C GLU A 164 -10.44 -14.21 12.91
N GLU A 165 -11.00 -13.01 12.71
CA GLU A 165 -12.39 -12.81 12.25
C GLU A 165 -12.66 -13.41 10.86
N LYS A 166 -11.69 -13.30 9.93
CA LYS A 166 -11.78 -13.83 8.55
C LYS A 166 -11.92 -15.36 8.48
N SER A 167 -11.59 -16.10 9.55
CA SER A 167 -11.86 -17.54 9.63
C SER A 167 -13.32 -17.89 9.92
N SER A 168 -14.18 -16.89 10.20
CA SER A 168 -15.61 -17.07 10.46
C SER A 168 -16.47 -16.75 9.22
N THR A 169 -17.44 -17.62 8.91
CA THR A 169 -18.25 -17.58 7.68
C THR A 169 -19.33 -16.48 7.66
N THR A 170 -19.32 -15.53 8.60
CA THR A 170 -20.38 -14.51 8.78
C THR A 170 -19.81 -13.11 9.01
N SER A 171 -18.66 -12.80 8.41
CA SER A 171 -18.03 -11.50 8.58
C SER A 171 -18.61 -10.44 7.63
N SER A 172 -19.10 -9.32 8.17
CA SER A 172 -19.44 -8.08 7.44
C SER A 172 -18.22 -7.16 7.28
N ALA A 173 -17.00 -7.69 7.43
CA ALA A 173 -15.79 -6.90 7.41
C ALA A 173 -15.48 -6.38 6.00
N GLU A 174 -15.30 -5.06 5.91
CA GLU A 174 -14.81 -4.39 4.71
C GLU A 174 -13.30 -4.13 4.80
N ARG A 175 -12.68 -3.90 3.64
CA ARG A 175 -11.26 -3.55 3.57
C ARG A 175 -11.07 -2.07 3.86
N VAL A 176 -10.43 -1.77 4.99
CA VAL A 176 -10.13 -0.41 5.43
C VAL A 176 -8.72 -0.02 5.02
N PHE A 177 -8.58 1.10 4.32
CA PHE A 177 -7.28 1.71 4.00
C PHE A 177 -6.86 2.62 5.16
N VAL A 178 -5.73 2.31 5.80
CA VAL A 178 -5.15 3.12 6.87
C VAL A 178 -3.84 3.72 6.37
N ALA A 179 -3.75 5.04 6.35
CA ALA A 179 -2.52 5.77 6.07
C ALA A 179 -2.25 6.75 7.21
N LEU A 180 -1.07 6.63 7.81
CA LEU A 180 -0.57 7.59 8.79
C LEU A 180 0.59 8.34 8.15
N THR A 181 0.52 9.67 8.20
CA THR A 181 1.63 10.54 7.81
C THR A 181 1.92 11.46 8.97
N THR A 182 3.15 11.44 9.46
CA THR A 182 3.68 12.43 10.39
C THR A 182 4.85 13.11 9.71
N CYS A 183 4.85 14.44 9.64
CA CYS A 183 5.97 15.19 9.11
C CYS A 183 6.17 16.48 9.91
N PRO A 184 7.41 16.98 10.06
CA PRO A 184 7.64 18.30 10.62
C PRO A 184 6.98 19.36 9.73
N VAL A 185 6.22 20.28 10.34
CA VAL A 185 5.68 21.45 9.67
C VAL A 185 6.49 22.69 10.07
N ARG A 186 6.81 23.55 9.09
CA ARG A 186 7.37 24.88 9.35
C ARG A 186 6.38 25.91 8.84
N ILE A 187 6.10 26.91 9.66
CA ILE A 187 5.38 28.10 9.20
C ILE A 187 6.42 28.96 8.47
N SER A 188 6.24 29.18 7.17
CA SER A 188 7.03 30.15 6.42
C SER A 188 6.87 31.52 7.07
N GLN A 189 7.98 32.13 7.51
CA GLN A 189 8.01 33.54 7.91
C GLN A 189 8.15 34.43 6.69
#